data_AF-A0A7W0SHA3-F1
#
_entry.id   AF-A0A7W0SHA3-F1
#
_cell.length_a   1.000
_cell.length_b   1.000
_cell.length_c   1.000
_cell.angle_alpha   90.00
_cell.angle_beta   90.00
_cell.angle_gamma   90.00
#
_symmetry.space_group_name_H-M   'P 1'
#
loop_
_entity.id
_entity.type
_entity.pdbx_description
1 polymer ?
#
loop_
_entity_poly.entity_id
_entity_poly.type
_entity_poly.pdbx_seq_one_letter_code
_entity_poly.pdbx_strand_id
1 'polypeptide(L)' 'MRNITVSVPDGVYRAARMRAAERDTSVSALVAEYLATLSGSDAEFGRLEDQQRRIVSEIKRFRASDRLERVNLHDRALH' A
#
# COMPACT_ATOMS: atom_id res chain seq x y z
N MET A 1 28.60 8.07 -6.68
CA MET A 1 27.66 7.70 -5.61
C MET A 1 27.95 8.52 -4.37
N ARG A 2 26.94 8.93 -3.61
CA ARG A 2 27.12 9.67 -2.35
C ARG A 2 26.77 8.72 -1.19
N ASN A 3 27.53 8.79 -0.11
CA ASN A 3 27.29 7.98 1.08
C ASN A 3 26.33 8.70 2.03
N ILE A 4 25.39 7.96 2.61
CA ILE A 4 24.44 8.47 3.60
C ILE A 4 24.57 7.57 4.83
N THR A 5 24.71 8.18 6.01
CA THR A 5 24.69 7.48 7.29
C THR A 5 23.35 7.73 7.96
N VAL A 6 22.66 6.67 8.35
CA VAL A 6 21.34 6.74 8.98
C VAL A 6 21.37 5.90 10.25
N SER A 7 20.97 6.50 11.37
CA SER A 7 20.73 5.77 12.61
C SER A 7 19.30 5.21 12.58
N VAL A 8 19.17 3.91 12.74
CA VAL A 8 17.87 3.21 12.79
C VAL A 8 17.79 2.38 14.06
N PRO A 9 16.58 2.16 14.62
CA PRO A 9 16.40 1.21 15.71
C PRO A 9 16.84 -0.20 15.29
N ASP A 10 17.42 -0.97 16.22
CA ASP A 10 17.94 -2.33 15.95
C ASP A 10 16.89 -3.27 15.33
N GLY A 11 15.64 -3.16 15.79
CA GLY A 11 14.52 -3.94 15.25
C GLY A 11 14.27 -3.65 13.76
N VAL A 12 14.43 -2.39 13.35
CA VAL A 12 14.28 -1.97 11.94
C VAL A 12 15.43 -2.50 11.11
N TYR A 13 16.67 -2.39 11.61
CA TYR A 13 17.84 -2.95 10.92
C TYR A 13 17.71 -4.47 10.71
N ARG A 14 17.27 -5.20 11.74
CA ARG A 14 17.06 -6.66 11.66
C ARG A 14 15.98 -7.02 10.64
N ALA A 15 14.85 -6.31 10.66
CA ALA A 15 13.76 -6.51 9.72
C ALA A 15 14.17 -6.21 8.27
N ALA A 16 14.95 -5.14 8.06
CA ALA A 16 15.50 -4.78 6.75
C ALA A 16 16.46 -5.85 6.24
N ARG A 17 17.33 -6.38 7.11
CA ARG A 17 18.28 -7.45 6.76
C ARG A 17 17.59 -8.74 6.36
N MET A 18 16.53 -9.14 7.07
CA MET A 18 15.74 -10.33 6.71
C MET A 18 15.07 -10.15 5.34
N ARG A 19 14.41 -9.01 5.11
CA ARG A 19 13.78 -8.69 3.82
C ARG A 19 14.77 -8.61 2.66
N ALA A 20 15.98 -8.09 2.92
CA ALA A 20 17.03 -8.03 1.92
C ALA A 20 17.48 -9.44 1.51
N ALA A 21 17.66 -10.33 2.48
CA ALA A 21 18.01 -11.73 2.23
C ALA A 21 16.90 -12.49 1.48
N GLU A 22 15.63 -12.30 1.85
CA GLU A 22 14.48 -12.92 1.14
C GLU A 22 14.39 -12.54 -0.33
N ARG A 23 14.94 -11.38 -0.71
CA ARG A 23 14.90 -10.83 -2.07
C ARG A 23 16.24 -10.94 -2.81
N ASP A 24 17.23 -11.66 -2.26
CA ASP A 24 18.60 -11.76 -2.77
C ASP A 24 19.25 -10.38 -3.04
N THR A 25 19.01 -9.41 -2.16
CA THR A 25 19.51 -8.03 -2.26
C THR A 25 20.18 -7.58 -0.96
N SER A 26 20.78 -6.39 -0.98
CA SER A 26 21.41 -5.77 0.18
C SER A 26 20.49 -4.73 0.83
N VAL A 27 20.71 -4.46 2.12
CA VAL A 27 19.98 -3.39 2.83
C VAL A 27 20.21 -2.03 2.15
N SER A 28 21.41 -1.75 1.66
CA SER A 28 21.73 -0.52 0.93
C SER A 28 20.95 -0.39 -0.38
N ALA A 29 20.75 -1.49 -1.11
CA ALA A 29 19.95 -1.50 -2.33
C ALA A 29 18.46 -1.30 -2.02
N LEU A 30 17.95 -1.90 -0.93
CA LEU A 30 16.57 -1.70 -0.48
C LEU A 30 16.31 -0.25 -0.05
N VAL A 31 17.28 0.38 0.62
CA VAL A 31 17.21 1.81 0.98
C VAL A 31 17.27 2.68 -0.29
N ALA A 32 18.14 2.37 -1.24
CA ALA A 32 18.24 3.12 -2.49
C ALA A 32 16.95 3.03 -3.32
N GLU A 33 16.36 1.84 -3.41
CA GLU A 33 15.06 1.61 -4.07
C GLU A 33 13.96 2.40 -3.37
N TYR A 34 13.89 2.37 -2.04
CA TYR A 34 12.91 3.14 -1.28
C TYR A 34 13.08 4.65 -1.43
N LEU A 35 14.32 5.16 -1.46
CA LEU A 35 14.56 6.59 -1.71
C LEU A 35 14.21 6.97 -3.16
N ALA A 36 14.46 6.07 -4.12
CA ALA A 36 14.05 6.25 -5.51
C ALA A 36 12.52 6.26 -5.64
N THR A 37 11.81 5.36 -4.95
CA THR A 37 10.35 5.41 -4.89
C THR A 37 9.90 6.68 -4.24
N LEU A 38 10.46 7.17 -3.13
CA LEU A 38 10.06 8.48 -2.57
C LEU A 38 10.25 9.63 -3.57
N SER A 39 11.34 9.64 -4.34
CA SER A 39 11.57 10.66 -5.37
C SER A 39 10.66 10.55 -6.60
N GLY A 40 10.09 9.37 -6.87
CA GLY A 40 9.11 9.13 -7.95
C GLY A 40 7.64 9.08 -7.48
N SER A 41 7.40 8.76 -6.21
CA SER A 41 6.11 8.52 -5.55
C SER A 41 5.36 9.80 -5.30
N ASP A 42 6.06 10.93 -5.11
CA ASP A 42 5.38 12.23 -5.12
C ASP A 42 4.62 12.44 -6.44
N ALA A 43 5.07 11.83 -7.55
CA ALA A 43 4.37 11.84 -8.82
C ALA A 43 3.41 10.64 -9.02
N GLU A 44 3.75 9.43 -8.58
CA GLU A 44 2.96 8.22 -8.85
C GLU A 44 1.87 7.93 -7.79
N PHE A 45 2.19 8.04 -6.50
CA PHE A 45 1.18 7.90 -5.44
C PHE A 45 0.20 9.06 -5.45
N GLY A 46 0.65 10.29 -5.75
CA GLY A 46 -0.25 11.42 -5.99
C GLY A 46 -1.23 11.14 -7.14
N ARG A 47 -0.74 10.59 -8.27
CA ARG A 47 -1.60 10.20 -9.41
C ARG A 47 -2.60 9.09 -9.05
N LEU A 48 -2.17 8.06 -8.32
CA LEU A 48 -3.05 6.95 -7.90
C LEU A 48 -4.11 7.42 -6.88
N GLU A 49 -3.73 8.28 -5.94
CA GLU A 49 -4.66 8.91 -4.99
C GLU A 49 -5.66 9.83 -5.72
N ASP A 50 -5.22 10.60 -6.71
CA ASP A 50 -6.09 11.43 -7.56
C ASP A 50 -7.01 10.62 -8.47
N GLN A 51 -6.55 9.46 -8.94
CA GLN A 51 -7.37 8.53 -9.70
C GLN A 51 -8.44 7.89 -8.80
N GLN A 52 -8.06 7.46 -7.59
CA GLN A 52 -8.99 6.93 -6.61
C GLN A 52 -10.04 7.97 -6.20
N ARG A 53 -9.62 9.22 -5.92
CA ARG A 53 -10.55 10.32 -5.60
C ARG A 53 -11.54 10.58 -6.72
N ARG A 54 -11.10 10.56 -7.99
CA ARG A 54 -12.00 10.68 -9.14
C ARG A 54 -13.03 9.56 -9.20
N ILE A 55 -12.58 8.31 -9.13
CA ILE A 55 -13.48 7.14 -9.18
C ILE A 55 -14.48 7.15 -8.01
N VAL A 56 -14.04 7.46 -6.80
CA VAL A 56 -14.93 7.55 -5.63
C VAL A 56 -15.91 8.70 -5.76
N SER A 57 -15.52 9.84 -6.32
CA SER A 57 -16.41 10.99 -6.54
C SER A 57 -17.52 10.71 -7.58
N GLU A 58 -17.29 9.77 -8.51
CA GLU A 58 -18.31 9.31 -9.45
C GLU A 58 -19.39 8.45 -8.78
N ILE A 59 -19.11 7.91 -7.59
CA ILE A 59 -20.07 7.12 -6.80
C ILE A 59 -21.01 8.10 -6.05
N LYS A 60 -22.02 8.60 -6.76
CA LYS A 60 -23.00 9.56 -6.21
C LYS A 60 -23.99 8.93 -5.20
N ARG A 61 -24.19 7.61 -5.23
CA ARG A 61 -25.04 6.89 -4.28
C ARG A 61 -24.70 5.40 -4.28
N PHE A 62 -24.20 4.91 -3.16
CA PHE A 62 -23.99 3.48 -2.93
C PHE A 62 -25.05 2.99 -1.92
N ARG A 63 -25.90 2.06 -2.32
CA ARG A 63 -26.84 1.38 -1.41
C ARG A 63 -26.62 -0.13 -1.51
N ALA A 64 -26.15 -0.73 -0.42
CA ALA A 64 -25.93 -2.18 -0.32
C ALA A 64 -27.22 -2.99 -0.55
N SER A 65 -28.39 -2.38 -0.33
CA SER A 65 -29.71 -2.96 -0.55
C SER A 65 -30.01 -3.28 -2.02
N ASP A 66 -29.36 -2.60 -2.98
CA ASP A 66 -29.63 -2.78 -4.41
C ASP A 66 -28.97 -4.06 -4.97
N ARG A 67 -28.07 -4.70 -4.20
CA ARG A 67 -27.35 -5.93 -4.59
C ARG A 67 -27.91 -7.21 -3.95
N LEU A 68 -28.77 -7.07 -2.94
CA LEU A 68 -29.45 -8.22 -2.33
C LEU A 68 -30.91 -8.24 -2.77
N GLU A 69 -31.24 -9.13 -3.69
CA GLU A 69 -32.65 -9.56 -3.81
C GLU A 69 -33.10 -10.09 -2.45
N ARG A 70 -34.28 -9.63 -2.02
CA ARG A 70 -34.86 -9.83 -0.68
C ARG A 70 -34.87 -11.28 -0.21
N VAL A 71 -34.87 -12.23 -1.15
CA VAL A 71 -34.82 -13.68 -0.91
C VAL A 71 -33.49 -14.12 -0.26
N ASN A 72 -32.37 -13.46 -0.58
CA ASN A 72 -31.04 -13.80 -0.05
C ASN A 72 -30.75 -13.24 1.36
N LEU A 73 -31.66 -12.42 1.91
CA LEU A 73 -31.53 -11.92 3.30
C LEU A 73 -31.94 -12.98 4.34
N HIS A 74 -32.73 -13.97 3.96
CA HIS A 74 -33.26 -14.97 4.90
C HIS A 74 -32.22 -16.01 5.35
N ASP A 75 -31.18 -16.28 4.54
CA ASP A 75 -30.12 -17.24 4.91
C ASP A 75 -29.13 -16.70 5.96
N ARG A 76 -29.03 -15.38 6.11
CA ARG A 76 -28.03 -14.77 6.99
C ARG A 76 -28.49 -14.62 8.45
N ALA A 77 -29.76 -14.91 8.74
CA ALA A 77 -30.35 -14.78 10.07
C ALA A 77 -30.41 -16.11 10.85
N LEU A 78 -29.90 -17.21 10.30
CA LEU A 78 -29.96 -18.55 10.91
C LEU A 78 -28.60 -19.22 11.16
N HIS A 79 -27.50 -18.45 11.19
CA HIS A 79 -26.20 -18.95 11.65
C HIS A 79 -25.49 -17.97 12.58
#